data_AF-A0A1M2ZBA7-F1
#
_entry.id   AF-A0A1M2ZBA7-F1
#
_cell.length_a   1.000
_cell.length_b   1.000
_cell.length_c   1.000
_cell.angle_alpha   90.00
_cell.angle_beta   90.00
_cell.angle_gamma   90.00
#
_symmetry.space_group_name_H-M   'P 1'
#
loop_
_entity.id
_entity.type
_entity.pdbx_description
1 polymer ?
#
loop_
_entity_poly.entity_id
_entity_poly.type
_entity_poly.pdbx_seq_one_letter_code
_entity_poly.pdbx_strand_id
1 'polypeptide(L)'
;MNNQYLDIILAEITPVLTEKNFKKQTDEGIEYFSNGERAISVVYEEGKHLFILRQAQLTDGEGVNWTELTQWLFDNGTENDARTIGRDFNDTIKSALGVKVKDVAIPSKEVTGDHVKIDAFAGKFLVIYPQFKEEYKDNVANYGEFLYDEFFKKTAVPTLRSVLKAGNKKQIEKLIGLLNDGYLNGDSAVVTTVTYTILAGAFAGDQDLWETAEKYMEKAEYLRNSGRMILKILNNEKAKQKYMV
;
A
#
# COMPACT_ATOMS: atom_id res chain seq x y z
N MET A 1 -30.87 9.31 4.61
CA MET A 1 -30.37 9.12 3.23
C MET A 1 -29.02 8.39 3.20
N ASN A 2 -28.64 7.66 4.26
CA ASN A 2 -27.26 7.22 4.48
C ASN A 2 -27.04 5.70 4.57
N ASN A 3 -28.08 4.91 4.27
CA ASN A 3 -28.02 3.45 4.41
C ASN A 3 -27.13 2.81 3.33
N GLN A 4 -27.14 3.33 2.10
CA GLN A 4 -26.36 2.76 0.99
C GLN A 4 -24.85 2.81 1.24
N TYR A 5 -24.31 3.92 1.77
CA TYR A 5 -22.89 4.03 2.07
C TYR A 5 -22.49 3.21 3.29
N LEU A 6 -23.36 3.15 4.30
CA LEU A 6 -23.17 2.24 5.42
C LEU A 6 -23.13 0.78 4.94
N ASP A 7 -24.03 0.38 4.05
CA ASP A 7 -24.05 -0.98 3.48
C ASP A 7 -22.75 -1.30 2.72
N ILE A 8 -22.18 -0.34 1.98
CA ILE A 8 -20.88 -0.49 1.31
C ILE A 8 -19.76 -0.70 2.34
N ILE A 9 -19.71 0.13 3.40
CA ILE A 9 -18.72 0.01 4.47
C ILE A 9 -18.86 -1.34 5.19
N LEU A 10 -20.10 -1.74 5.50
CA LEU A 10 -20.40 -3.01 6.15
C LEU A 10 -20.00 -4.21 5.28
N ALA A 11 -20.17 -4.13 3.96
CA ALA A 11 -19.74 -5.18 3.03
C ALA A 11 -18.22 -5.40 3.05
N GLU A 12 -17.42 -4.35 3.22
CA GLU A 12 -15.95 -4.46 3.30
C GLU A 12 -15.47 -5.10 4.61
N ILE A 13 -16.16 -4.86 5.74
CA ILE A 13 -15.74 -5.39 7.06
C ILE A 13 -16.36 -6.76 7.41
N THR A 14 -17.50 -7.12 6.80
CA THR A 14 -18.19 -8.37 7.09
C THR A 14 -17.32 -9.63 6.92
N PRO A 15 -16.44 -9.74 5.89
CA PRO A 15 -15.59 -10.92 5.72
C PRO A 15 -14.66 -11.20 6.91
N VAL A 16 -13.97 -10.19 7.46
CA VAL A 16 -13.05 -10.37 8.60
C VAL A 16 -13.82 -10.72 9.87
N LEU A 17 -14.99 -10.11 10.07
CA LEU A 17 -15.86 -10.38 11.22
C LEU A 17 -16.40 -11.80 11.17
N THR A 18 -16.86 -12.25 10.00
CA THR A 18 -17.35 -13.62 9.80
C THR A 18 -16.24 -14.65 10.02
N GLU A 19 -15.01 -14.40 9.54
CA GLU A 19 -13.85 -15.26 9.80
C GLU A 19 -13.57 -15.43 11.30
N LYS A 20 -13.82 -14.39 12.11
CA LYS A 20 -13.64 -14.40 13.56
C LYS A 20 -14.90 -14.77 14.34
N ASN A 21 -15.86 -15.43 13.70
CA ASN A 21 -17.12 -15.91 14.29
C ASN A 21 -18.02 -14.80 14.86
N PHE A 22 -17.84 -13.55 14.43
CA PHE A 22 -18.79 -12.50 14.75
C PHE A 22 -20.05 -12.70 13.92
N LYS A 23 -21.21 -12.57 14.56
CA LYS A 23 -22.53 -12.67 13.94
C LYS A 23 -23.22 -11.33 14.02
N LYS A 24 -23.90 -10.95 12.94
CA LYS A 24 -24.74 -9.75 12.92
C LYS A 24 -25.87 -9.92 13.94
N GLN A 25 -26.05 -8.91 14.77
CA GLN A 25 -27.09 -8.79 15.78
C GLN A 25 -27.71 -7.40 15.68
N THR A 26 -28.96 -7.31 16.11
CA THR A 26 -29.68 -6.04 16.20
C THR A 26 -30.33 -6.01 17.56
N ASP A 27 -29.96 -5.03 18.38
CA ASP A 27 -30.55 -4.81 19.69
C ASP A 27 -30.91 -3.33 19.85
N GLU A 28 -32.11 -3.05 20.36
CA GLU A 28 -32.66 -1.69 20.50
C GLU A 28 -32.50 -0.78 19.26
N GLY A 29 -32.50 -1.36 18.06
CA GLY A 29 -32.33 -0.63 16.79
C GLY A 29 -30.86 -0.33 16.41
N ILE A 30 -29.90 -0.79 17.19
CA ILE A 30 -28.47 -0.71 16.91
C ILE A 30 -28.02 -2.00 16.22
N GLU A 31 -27.48 -1.89 15.01
CA GLU A 31 -26.82 -3.01 14.35
C GLU A 31 -25.36 -3.12 14.79
N TYR A 32 -24.96 -4.33 15.18
CA TYR A 32 -23.59 -4.66 15.54
C TYR A 32 -23.27 -6.11 15.22
N PHE A 33 -21.99 -6.44 15.29
CA PHE A 33 -21.46 -7.79 15.12
C PHE A 33 -20.91 -8.25 16.46
N SER A 34 -21.24 -9.46 16.92
CA SER A 34 -20.73 -10.00 18.18
C SER A 34 -20.29 -11.46 18.07
N ASN A 35 -19.22 -11.81 18.78
CA ASN A 35 -18.76 -13.18 18.97
C ASN A 35 -18.99 -13.72 20.40
N GLY A 36 -19.72 -12.97 21.23
CA GLY A 36 -19.99 -13.30 22.64
C GLY A 36 -19.00 -12.68 23.64
N GLU A 37 -17.77 -12.36 23.24
CA GLU A 37 -16.78 -11.66 24.08
C GLU A 37 -16.67 -10.18 23.72
N ARG A 38 -16.79 -9.86 22.44
CA ARG A 38 -16.65 -8.50 21.91
C ARG A 38 -17.79 -8.18 20.95
N ALA A 39 -18.11 -6.91 20.85
CA ALA A 39 -19.01 -6.36 19.86
C ALA A 39 -18.32 -5.28 19.02
N ILE A 40 -18.65 -5.20 17.73
CA ILE A 40 -18.17 -4.19 16.78
C ILE A 40 -19.38 -3.57 16.08
N SER A 41 -19.43 -2.26 15.96
CA SER A 41 -20.52 -1.52 15.31
C SER A 41 -19.95 -0.37 14.49
N VAL A 42 -20.61 -0.07 13.37
CA VAL A 42 -20.37 1.12 12.58
C VAL A 42 -21.62 1.99 12.66
N VAL A 43 -21.44 3.25 13.04
CA VAL A 43 -22.52 4.22 13.11
C VAL A 43 -22.20 5.46 12.31
N TYR A 44 -23.24 6.12 11.83
CA TYR A 44 -23.12 7.46 11.24
C TYR A 44 -23.68 8.50 12.20
N GLU A 45 -22.86 9.50 12.55
CA GLU A 45 -23.28 10.65 13.34
C GLU A 45 -23.64 11.81 12.41
N GLU A 46 -24.94 11.96 12.11
CA GLU A 46 -25.43 12.94 11.14
C GLU A 46 -25.00 14.38 11.45
N GLY A 47 -25.00 14.77 12.74
CA GLY A 47 -24.66 16.14 13.15
C GLY A 47 -23.20 16.52 12.94
N LYS A 48 -22.30 15.54 12.78
CA LYS A 48 -20.86 15.76 12.53
C LYS A 48 -20.41 15.22 11.17
N HIS A 49 -21.31 14.60 10.43
CA HIS A 49 -21.00 13.90 9.18
C HIS A 49 -19.89 12.84 9.34
N LEU A 50 -19.89 12.08 10.44
CA LEU A 50 -18.84 11.09 10.72
C LEU A 50 -19.36 9.66 10.60
N PHE A 51 -18.60 8.79 9.94
CA PHE A 51 -18.66 7.36 10.20
C PHE A 51 -17.73 7.01 11.35
N ILE A 52 -18.23 6.26 12.33
CA ILE A 52 -17.51 5.89 13.54
C ILE A 52 -17.48 4.37 13.65
N LEU A 53 -16.28 3.81 13.68
CA LEU A 53 -16.04 2.42 14.05
C LEU A 53 -15.86 2.36 15.56
N ARG A 54 -16.63 1.52 16.24
CA ARG A 54 -16.58 1.35 17.69
C ARG A 54 -16.61 -0.12 18.07
N GLN A 55 -16.02 -0.43 19.22
CA GLN A 55 -16.01 -1.76 19.81
C GLN A 55 -16.54 -1.72 21.24
N ALA A 56 -16.97 -2.87 21.76
CA ALA A 56 -17.28 -3.05 23.16
C ALA A 56 -16.79 -4.42 23.63
N GLN A 57 -16.40 -4.50 24.90
CA GLN A 57 -16.17 -5.77 25.58
C GLN A 57 -17.48 -6.17 26.27
N LEU A 58 -17.93 -7.40 26.02
CA LEU A 58 -19.17 -7.92 26.57
C LEU A 58 -18.86 -8.65 27.87
N THR A 59 -19.48 -8.20 28.96
CA THR A 59 -19.38 -8.81 30.29
C THR A 59 -20.78 -9.21 30.75
N ASP A 60 -20.93 -10.40 31.32
CA ASP A 60 -22.23 -10.91 31.75
C ASP A 60 -22.89 -9.98 32.78
N GLY A 61 -24.08 -9.49 32.44
CA GLY A 61 -24.92 -8.66 33.32
C GLY A 61 -24.69 -7.15 33.25
N GLU A 62 -23.76 -6.68 32.42
CA GLU A 62 -23.55 -5.25 32.16
C GLU A 62 -24.03 -4.82 30.76
N GLY A 63 -24.46 -3.56 30.64
CA GLY A 63 -24.81 -2.98 29.34
C GLY A 63 -23.59 -2.84 28.41
N VAL A 64 -23.84 -2.70 27.11
CA VAL A 64 -22.77 -2.59 26.12
C VAL A 64 -22.08 -1.22 26.21
N ASN A 65 -20.85 -1.19 26.72
CA ASN A 65 -20.06 0.03 26.78
C ASN A 65 -19.19 0.20 25.53
N TRP A 66 -19.58 1.11 24.65
CA TRP A 66 -18.90 1.36 23.38
C TRP A 66 -17.67 2.26 23.55
N THR A 67 -16.55 1.82 22.98
CA THR A 67 -15.31 2.58 22.82
C THR A 67 -15.05 2.81 21.34
N GLU A 68 -14.74 4.05 20.96
CA GLU A 68 -14.36 4.40 19.59
C GLU A 68 -13.00 3.79 19.21
N LEU A 69 -12.91 3.19 18.03
CA LEU A 69 -11.66 2.72 17.43
C LEU A 69 -11.09 3.76 16.46
N THR A 70 -11.93 4.28 15.56
CA THR A 70 -11.57 5.30 14.58
C THR A 70 -12.83 5.98 14.04
N GLN A 71 -12.66 7.15 13.43
CA GLN A 71 -13.74 7.94 12.83
C GLN A 71 -13.28 8.58 11.51
N TRP A 72 -14.20 8.71 10.57
CA TRP A 72 -13.96 9.29 9.25
C TRP A 72 -15.01 10.35 8.92
N LEU A 73 -14.55 11.53 8.49
CA LEU A 73 -15.43 12.57 7.95
C LEU A 73 -15.97 12.14 6.59
N PHE A 74 -17.28 12.24 6.44
CA PHE A 74 -18.02 11.86 5.25
C PHE A 74 -19.07 12.94 4.94
N ASP A 75 -18.58 14.03 4.36
CA ASP A 75 -19.37 15.15 3.85
C ASP A 75 -19.41 15.10 2.32
N ASN A 76 -20.61 14.97 1.75
CA ASN A 76 -20.85 14.80 0.30
C ASN A 76 -20.03 13.68 -0.39
N GLY A 77 -19.79 12.57 0.33
CA GLY A 77 -18.96 11.47 -0.14
C GLY A 77 -19.58 10.61 -1.25
N THR A 78 -18.72 9.87 -1.94
CA THR A 78 -19.06 8.93 -3.02
C THR A 78 -19.05 7.48 -2.55
N GLU A 79 -19.49 6.56 -3.41
CA GLU A 79 -19.34 5.12 -3.15
C GLU A 79 -17.88 4.69 -3.01
N ASN A 80 -16.95 5.32 -3.74
CA ASN A 80 -15.52 5.04 -3.63
C ASN A 80 -14.95 5.51 -2.28
N ASP A 81 -15.45 6.64 -1.75
CA ASP A 81 -15.06 7.11 -0.42
C ASP A 81 -15.56 6.14 0.64
N ALA A 82 -16.80 5.64 0.52
CA ALA A 82 -17.34 4.61 1.40
C ALA A 82 -16.52 3.31 1.37
N ARG A 83 -16.05 2.86 0.19
CA ARG A 83 -15.13 1.70 0.10
C ARG A 83 -13.79 1.97 0.75
N THR A 84 -13.26 3.18 0.61
CA THR A 84 -11.99 3.59 1.25
C THR A 84 -12.13 3.53 2.78
N ILE A 85 -13.22 4.07 3.32
CA ILE A 85 -13.54 4.00 4.75
C ILE A 85 -13.71 2.54 5.19
N GLY A 86 -14.44 1.72 4.42
CA GLY A 86 -14.63 0.31 4.70
C GLY A 86 -13.31 -0.48 4.79
N ARG A 87 -12.35 -0.20 3.91
CA ARG A 87 -11.01 -0.81 3.94
C ARG A 87 -10.20 -0.37 5.16
N ASP A 88 -10.19 0.92 5.48
CA ASP A 88 -9.52 1.44 6.68
C ASP A 88 -10.11 0.86 7.97
N PHE A 89 -11.44 0.74 8.04
CA PHE A 89 -12.12 0.09 9.15
C PHE A 89 -11.79 -1.40 9.23
N ASN A 90 -11.72 -2.09 8.10
CA ASN A 90 -11.32 -3.49 8.04
C ASN A 90 -9.90 -3.68 8.63
N ASP A 91 -8.94 -2.84 8.24
CA ASP A 91 -7.58 -2.90 8.78
C ASP A 91 -7.52 -2.56 10.27
N THR A 92 -8.30 -1.57 10.71
CA THR A 92 -8.45 -1.25 12.14
C THR A 92 -9.03 -2.43 12.92
N ILE A 93 -10.02 -3.14 12.38
CA ILE A 93 -10.61 -4.35 12.98
C ILE A 93 -9.58 -5.49 13.03
N LYS A 94 -8.85 -5.75 11.94
CA LYS A 94 -7.79 -6.78 11.91
C LYS A 94 -6.77 -6.54 13.03
N SER A 95 -6.33 -5.29 13.17
CA SER A 95 -5.41 -4.87 14.23
C SER A 95 -6.02 -5.08 15.63
N ALA A 96 -7.24 -4.59 15.87
CA ALA A 96 -7.93 -4.69 17.16
C ALA A 96 -8.23 -6.14 17.60
N LEU A 97 -8.49 -7.03 16.64
CA LEU A 97 -8.75 -8.45 16.87
C LEU A 97 -7.46 -9.30 16.90
N GLY A 98 -6.29 -8.69 16.77
CA GLY A 98 -5.01 -9.41 16.74
C GLY A 98 -4.95 -10.43 15.60
N VAL A 99 -5.68 -10.18 14.50
CA VAL A 99 -5.63 -11.03 13.30
C VAL A 99 -4.24 -10.87 12.72
N LYS A 100 -3.41 -11.89 12.93
CA LYS A 100 -2.17 -12.02 12.16
C LYS A 100 -2.56 -12.06 10.70
N VAL A 101 -2.06 -11.07 9.96
CA VAL A 101 -1.89 -11.08 8.51
C VAL A 101 -1.79 -12.53 8.02
N LYS A 102 -2.68 -12.94 7.09
CA LYS A 102 -2.58 -14.24 6.41
C LYS A 102 -1.13 -14.45 5.99
N ASP A 103 -0.59 -15.65 6.14
CA ASP A 103 0.79 -15.93 5.79
C ASP A 103 1.00 -15.65 4.29
N VAL A 104 1.46 -14.43 3.98
CA VAL A 104 1.63 -13.97 2.60
C VAL A 104 2.90 -14.64 2.09
N ALA A 105 2.72 -15.48 1.07
CA ALA A 105 3.84 -16.09 0.38
C ALA A 105 4.71 -14.99 -0.26
N ILE A 106 6.02 -15.06 -0.02
CA ILE A 106 7.00 -14.20 -0.71
C ILE A 106 6.93 -14.51 -2.21
N PRO A 107 6.92 -13.50 -3.08
CA PRO A 107 6.75 -13.70 -4.51
C PRO A 107 7.99 -14.42 -5.06
N SER A 108 7.75 -15.36 -5.98
CA SER A 108 8.83 -16.06 -6.65
C SER A 108 9.68 -15.08 -7.46
N LYS A 109 10.98 -15.32 -7.57
CA LYS A 109 11.89 -14.60 -8.46
C LYS A 109 11.87 -15.14 -9.90
N GLU A 110 11.18 -16.25 -10.11
CA GLU A 110 11.11 -16.95 -11.39
C GLU A 110 10.29 -16.16 -12.40
N VAL A 111 10.74 -16.17 -13.64
CA VAL A 111 10.05 -15.49 -14.75
C VAL A 111 9.15 -16.52 -15.41
N THR A 112 7.86 -16.22 -15.48
CA THR A 112 6.86 -17.02 -16.20
C THR A 112 6.45 -16.27 -17.46
N GLY A 113 6.62 -16.90 -18.63
CA GLY A 113 6.39 -16.27 -19.94
C GLY A 113 7.56 -15.41 -20.42
N ASP A 114 7.30 -14.56 -21.40
CA ASP A 114 8.34 -13.85 -22.15
C ASP A 114 8.90 -12.62 -21.43
N HIS A 115 8.18 -12.10 -20.43
CA HIS A 115 8.53 -10.87 -19.72
C HIS A 115 8.55 -11.06 -18.21
N VAL A 116 9.44 -10.33 -17.52
CA VAL A 116 9.47 -10.24 -16.06
C VAL A 116 8.18 -9.54 -15.59
N LYS A 117 7.39 -10.23 -14.78
CA LYS A 117 6.20 -9.69 -14.12
C LYS A 117 6.55 -8.98 -12.81
N ILE A 118 5.63 -8.17 -12.29
CA ILE A 118 5.87 -7.37 -11.09
C ILE A 118 6.21 -8.22 -9.86
N ASP A 119 5.59 -9.39 -9.71
CA ASP A 119 5.91 -10.34 -8.64
C ASP A 119 7.33 -10.88 -8.78
N ALA A 120 7.73 -11.29 -9.99
CA ALA A 120 9.08 -11.75 -10.27
C ALA A 120 10.14 -10.68 -9.99
N PHE A 121 9.83 -9.43 -10.35
CA PHE A 121 10.68 -8.28 -10.07
C PHE A 121 10.80 -8.01 -8.55
N ALA A 122 9.69 -8.06 -7.81
CA ALA A 122 9.68 -7.94 -6.35
C ALA A 122 10.42 -9.10 -5.67
N GLY A 123 10.24 -10.34 -6.14
CA GLY A 123 10.97 -11.51 -5.66
C GLY A 123 12.49 -11.36 -5.84
N LYS A 124 12.93 -10.89 -7.01
CA LYS A 124 14.34 -10.55 -7.26
C LYS A 124 14.83 -9.44 -6.31
N PHE A 125 14.04 -8.39 -6.08
CA PHE A 125 14.37 -7.33 -5.11
C PHE A 125 14.52 -7.87 -3.68
N LEU A 126 13.58 -8.69 -3.22
CA LEU A 126 13.58 -9.27 -1.87
C LEU A 126 14.69 -10.32 -1.64
N VAL A 127 15.23 -10.92 -2.70
CA VAL A 127 16.46 -11.73 -2.61
C VAL A 127 17.69 -10.85 -2.37
N ILE A 128 17.70 -9.64 -2.92
CA ILE A 128 18.79 -8.68 -2.76
C ILE A 128 18.70 -7.98 -1.40
N TYR A 129 17.48 -7.65 -0.97
CA TYR A 129 17.16 -6.92 0.25
C TYR A 129 16.13 -7.69 1.10
N PRO A 130 16.54 -8.81 1.73
CA PRO A 130 15.64 -9.69 2.46
C PRO A 130 15.02 -9.03 3.70
N GLN A 131 15.57 -7.91 4.18
CA GLN A 131 14.99 -7.16 5.27
C GLN A 131 13.59 -6.62 4.95
N PHE A 132 13.25 -6.40 3.67
CA PHE A 132 11.95 -5.86 3.25
C PHE A 132 10.85 -6.92 3.09
N LYS A 133 11.10 -8.16 3.50
CA LYS A 133 10.14 -9.25 3.35
C LYS A 133 8.91 -9.06 4.23
N GLU A 134 9.07 -8.53 5.44
CA GLU A 134 7.92 -8.27 6.31
C GLU A 134 7.12 -7.08 5.78
N GLU A 135 7.77 -6.02 5.30
CA GLU A 135 7.10 -4.89 4.66
C GLU A 135 6.34 -5.29 3.39
N TYR A 136 6.83 -6.29 2.65
CA TYR A 136 6.08 -6.86 1.53
C TYR A 136 4.81 -7.58 2.01
N LYS A 137 4.93 -8.42 3.04
CA LYS A 137 3.78 -9.14 3.60
C LYS A 137 2.74 -8.15 4.13
N ASP A 138 3.18 -7.14 4.87
CA ASP A 138 2.32 -6.08 5.41
C ASP A 138 1.62 -5.32 4.29
N ASN A 139 2.31 -5.01 3.20
CA ASN A 139 1.71 -4.37 2.03
C ASN A 139 0.56 -5.21 1.46
N VAL A 140 0.80 -6.49 1.17
CA VAL A 140 -0.24 -7.38 0.64
C VAL A 140 -1.39 -7.57 1.64
N ALA A 141 -1.09 -7.62 2.94
CA ALA A 141 -2.08 -7.87 3.98
C ALA A 141 -3.05 -6.72 4.22
N ASN A 142 -2.52 -5.50 4.18
CA ASN A 142 -3.29 -4.28 4.37
C ASN A 142 -4.17 -4.05 3.14
N TYR A 143 -3.60 -4.18 1.94
CA TYR A 143 -4.31 -3.82 0.71
C TYR A 143 -5.09 -4.97 0.06
N GLY A 144 -4.90 -6.22 0.51
CA GLY A 144 -5.51 -7.41 -0.07
C GLY A 144 -4.87 -7.87 -1.40
N GLU A 145 -4.02 -7.02 -1.99
CA GLU A 145 -3.21 -7.28 -3.17
C GLU A 145 -1.86 -6.57 -3.06
N PHE A 146 -0.91 -6.91 -3.92
CA PHE A 146 0.41 -6.28 -3.91
C PHE A 146 0.36 -4.89 -4.56
N LEU A 147 0.35 -3.83 -3.74
CA LEU A 147 0.50 -2.44 -4.19
C LEU A 147 1.98 -2.11 -4.42
N TYR A 148 2.49 -2.62 -5.54
CA TYR A 148 3.90 -2.55 -5.91
C TYR A 148 4.48 -1.12 -5.91
N ASP A 149 3.75 -0.13 -6.42
CA ASP A 149 4.26 1.25 -6.46
C ASP A 149 4.48 1.82 -5.05
N GLU A 150 3.55 1.57 -4.12
CA GLU A 150 3.70 1.99 -2.74
C GLU A 150 4.86 1.26 -2.05
N PHE A 151 4.94 -0.06 -2.25
CA PHE A 151 6.01 -0.89 -1.69
C PHE A 151 7.39 -0.40 -2.17
N PHE A 152 7.59 -0.23 -3.48
CA PHE A 152 8.88 0.20 -4.02
C PHE A 152 9.20 1.67 -3.70
N LYS A 153 8.19 2.53 -3.57
CA LYS A 153 8.37 3.91 -3.07
C LYS A 153 8.85 3.94 -1.62
N LYS A 154 8.36 3.05 -0.76
CA LYS A 154 8.77 2.95 0.65
C LYS A 154 10.08 2.19 0.86
N THR A 155 10.49 1.33 -0.09
CA THR A 155 11.66 0.44 0.05
C THR A 155 12.78 0.76 -0.94
N ALA A 156 12.57 0.52 -2.25
CA ALA A 156 13.61 0.65 -3.27
C ALA A 156 14.08 2.10 -3.47
N VAL A 157 13.19 3.10 -3.41
CA VAL A 157 13.55 4.53 -3.52
C VAL A 157 14.53 4.96 -2.41
N PRO A 158 14.22 4.83 -1.11
CA PRO A 158 15.16 5.21 -0.05
C PRO A 158 16.41 4.34 -0.07
N THR A 159 16.29 3.06 -0.43
CA THR A 159 17.45 2.16 -0.57
C THR A 159 18.41 2.66 -1.65
N LEU A 160 17.91 3.02 -2.84
CA LEU A 160 18.72 3.55 -3.94
C LEU A 160 19.45 4.82 -3.51
N ARG A 161 18.73 5.75 -2.88
CA ARG A 161 19.33 6.99 -2.35
C ARG A 161 20.41 6.69 -1.31
N SER A 162 20.15 5.77 -0.39
CA SER A 162 21.09 5.39 0.67
C SER A 162 22.36 4.74 0.13
N VAL A 163 22.26 3.76 -0.79
CA VAL A 163 23.44 3.06 -1.30
C VAL A 163 24.32 3.96 -2.15
N LEU A 164 23.72 4.89 -2.89
CA LEU A 164 24.45 5.90 -3.67
C LEU A 164 25.20 6.87 -2.76
N LYS A 165 24.55 7.39 -1.71
CA LYS A 165 25.18 8.28 -0.72
C LYS A 165 26.30 7.59 0.06
N ALA A 166 26.13 6.30 0.38
CA ALA A 166 27.15 5.52 1.06
C ALA A 166 28.34 5.14 0.15
N GLY A 167 28.21 5.28 -1.18
CA GLY A 167 29.27 4.96 -2.14
C GLY A 167 29.62 3.46 -2.21
N ASN A 168 28.73 2.57 -1.74
CA ASN A 168 28.99 1.13 -1.76
C ASN A 168 28.82 0.57 -3.17
N LYS A 169 29.90 0.60 -3.96
CA LYS A 169 29.93 0.17 -5.37
C LYS A 169 29.21 -1.16 -5.62
N LYS A 170 29.47 -2.18 -4.80
CA LYS A 170 28.87 -3.51 -4.99
C LYS A 170 27.35 -3.49 -4.83
N GLN A 171 26.83 -2.73 -3.87
CA GLN A 171 25.38 -2.58 -3.66
C GLN A 171 24.75 -1.73 -4.76
N ILE A 172 25.42 -0.65 -5.17
CA ILE A 172 24.96 0.21 -6.27
C ILE A 172 24.83 -0.60 -7.57
N GLU A 173 25.89 -1.33 -7.95
CA GLU A 173 25.89 -2.18 -9.16
C GLU A 173 24.81 -3.25 -9.11
N LYS A 174 24.58 -3.86 -7.95
CA LYS A 174 23.56 -4.91 -7.77
C LYS A 174 22.15 -4.35 -7.93
N LEU A 175 21.86 -3.17 -7.37
CA LEU A 175 20.56 -2.52 -7.49
C LEU A 175 20.34 -1.98 -8.91
N ILE A 176 21.31 -1.28 -9.49
CA ILE A 176 21.23 -0.81 -10.88
C ILE A 176 21.08 -1.98 -11.85
N GLY A 177 21.77 -3.10 -11.62
CA GLY A 177 21.61 -4.33 -12.40
C GLY A 177 20.19 -4.88 -12.34
N LEU A 178 19.57 -4.91 -11.16
CA LEU A 178 18.16 -5.28 -11.01
C LEU A 178 17.24 -4.32 -11.79
N LEU A 179 17.42 -3.01 -11.64
CA LEU A 179 16.60 -2.01 -12.33
C LEU A 179 16.74 -2.11 -13.85
N ASN A 180 17.94 -2.37 -14.34
CA ASN A 180 18.21 -2.55 -15.77
C ASN A 180 17.55 -3.82 -16.31
N ASP A 181 17.63 -4.94 -15.58
CA ASP A 181 16.93 -6.17 -15.94
C ASP A 181 15.40 -5.96 -15.98
N GLY A 182 14.85 -5.28 -14.96
CA GLY A 182 13.43 -4.91 -14.93
C GLY A 182 13.02 -4.00 -16.09
N TYR A 183 13.86 -3.04 -16.46
CA TYR A 183 13.58 -2.12 -17.57
C TYR A 183 13.65 -2.79 -18.95
N LEU A 184 14.60 -3.71 -19.16
CA LEU A 184 14.79 -4.36 -20.47
C LEU A 184 13.84 -5.53 -20.69
N ASN A 185 13.63 -6.33 -19.64
CA ASN A 185 12.92 -7.60 -19.75
C ASN A 185 11.53 -7.56 -19.09
N GLY A 186 11.20 -6.48 -18.39
CA GLY A 186 9.91 -6.33 -17.71
C GLY A 186 8.76 -6.03 -18.65
N ASP A 187 7.55 -6.36 -18.18
CA ASP A 187 6.33 -5.86 -18.82
C ASP A 187 6.06 -4.38 -18.48
N SER A 188 4.96 -3.84 -19.01
CA SER A 188 4.61 -2.43 -18.81
C SER A 188 4.57 -2.02 -17.33
N ALA A 189 4.09 -2.89 -16.44
CA ALA A 189 4.01 -2.59 -15.01
C ALA A 189 5.41 -2.48 -14.39
N VAL A 190 6.31 -3.41 -14.71
CA VAL A 190 7.71 -3.36 -14.22
C VAL A 190 8.45 -2.15 -14.79
N VAL A 191 8.35 -1.89 -16.10
CA VAL A 191 9.03 -0.76 -16.74
C VAL A 191 8.55 0.57 -16.16
N THR A 192 7.24 0.72 -15.95
CA THR A 192 6.65 1.91 -15.35
C THR A 192 7.08 2.09 -13.89
N THR A 193 7.08 1.01 -13.11
CA THR A 193 7.56 1.02 -11.71
C THR A 193 9.03 1.44 -11.63
N VAL A 194 9.90 0.86 -12.47
CA VAL A 194 11.32 1.22 -12.49
C VAL A 194 11.50 2.70 -12.81
N THR A 195 10.78 3.21 -13.82
CA THR A 195 10.99 4.58 -14.32
C THR A 195 10.29 5.65 -13.48
N TYR A 196 8.98 5.55 -13.31
CA TYR A 196 8.13 6.58 -12.69
C TYR A 196 8.03 6.47 -11.17
N THR A 197 8.32 5.30 -10.60
CA THR A 197 8.31 5.11 -9.14
C THR A 197 9.73 5.16 -8.59
N ILE A 198 10.62 4.29 -9.07
CA ILE A 198 11.96 4.14 -8.48
C ILE A 198 12.90 5.26 -8.94
N LEU A 199 13.17 5.40 -10.24
CA LEU A 199 14.12 6.41 -10.75
C LEU A 199 13.61 7.83 -10.48
N ALA A 200 12.38 8.13 -10.87
CA ALA A 200 11.77 9.44 -10.61
C ALA A 200 11.74 9.76 -9.10
N GLY A 201 11.27 8.84 -8.26
CA GLY A 201 11.21 9.05 -6.81
C GLY A 201 12.59 9.21 -6.17
N ALA A 202 13.61 8.53 -6.68
CA ALA A 202 14.96 8.62 -6.14
C ALA A 202 15.70 9.89 -6.57
N PHE A 203 15.42 10.45 -7.75
CA PHE A 203 16.27 11.49 -8.35
C PHE A 203 15.55 12.82 -8.61
N ALA A 204 14.22 12.90 -8.45
CA ALA A 204 13.48 14.16 -8.59
C ALA A 204 14.07 15.25 -7.67
N GLY A 205 14.53 16.34 -8.28
CA GLY A 205 15.15 17.46 -7.55
C GLY A 205 16.53 17.18 -6.95
N ASP A 206 17.19 16.06 -7.29
CA ASP A 206 18.49 15.65 -6.72
C ASP A 206 19.47 15.28 -7.83
N GLN A 207 19.95 16.31 -8.55
CA GLN A 207 20.81 16.13 -9.73
C GLN A 207 22.17 15.51 -9.39
N ASP A 208 22.78 15.87 -8.27
CA ASP A 208 24.07 15.32 -7.84
C ASP A 208 23.99 13.80 -7.60
N LEU A 209 22.87 13.35 -7.03
CA LEU A 209 22.63 11.93 -6.81
C LEU A 209 22.43 11.19 -8.14
N TRP A 210 21.75 11.81 -9.11
CA TRP A 210 21.64 11.29 -10.47
C TRP A 210 23.02 11.16 -11.14
N GLU A 211 23.84 12.20 -11.12
CA GLU A 211 25.19 12.19 -11.71
C GLU A 211 26.09 11.12 -11.07
N THR A 212 25.88 10.85 -9.77
CA THR A 212 26.54 9.74 -9.08
C THR A 212 26.06 8.40 -9.61
N ALA A 213 24.74 8.18 -9.71
CA ALA A 213 24.16 6.95 -10.21
C ALA A 213 24.54 6.66 -11.67
N GLU A 214 24.58 7.70 -12.49
CA GLU A 214 24.86 7.62 -13.93
C GLU A 214 26.22 6.98 -14.22
N LYS A 215 27.22 7.23 -13.38
CA LYS A 215 28.57 6.62 -13.48
C LYS A 215 28.54 5.10 -13.35
N TYR A 216 27.53 4.53 -12.69
CA TYR A 216 27.35 3.09 -12.53
C TYR A 216 26.42 2.48 -13.58
N MET A 217 25.85 3.29 -14.48
CA MET A 217 24.93 2.85 -15.54
C MET A 217 25.60 2.70 -16.91
N GLU A 218 26.93 2.60 -16.99
CA GLU A 218 27.66 2.46 -18.26
C GLU A 218 27.15 1.28 -19.11
N LYS A 219 26.79 0.17 -18.46
CA LYS A 219 26.25 -1.04 -19.11
C LYS A 219 24.72 -1.09 -19.17
N ALA A 220 24.04 -0.03 -18.72
CA ALA A 220 22.59 0.08 -18.60
C ALA A 220 22.07 1.25 -19.45
N GLU A 221 22.48 1.30 -20.73
CA GLU A 221 22.29 2.47 -21.59
C GLU A 221 20.81 2.90 -21.72
N TYR A 222 19.91 1.94 -21.98
CA TYR A 222 18.49 2.24 -22.14
C TYR A 222 17.85 2.74 -20.85
N LEU A 223 18.17 2.12 -19.71
CA LEU A 223 17.74 2.58 -18.39
C LEU A 223 18.27 3.99 -18.12
N ARG A 224 19.56 4.24 -18.39
CA ARG A 224 20.21 5.54 -18.22
C ARG A 224 19.52 6.63 -19.04
N ASN A 225 19.25 6.36 -20.31
CA ASN A 225 18.58 7.30 -21.21
C ASN A 225 17.14 7.58 -20.75
N SER A 226 16.42 6.56 -20.27
CA SER A 226 15.10 6.73 -19.67
C SER A 226 15.15 7.61 -18.42
N GLY A 227 16.12 7.38 -17.53
CA GLY A 227 16.38 8.21 -16.35
C GLY A 227 16.65 9.69 -16.69
N ARG A 228 17.48 9.96 -17.71
CA ARG A 228 17.71 11.33 -18.22
C ARG A 228 16.42 11.97 -18.70
N MET A 229 15.60 11.23 -19.45
CA MET A 229 14.35 11.74 -20.01
C MET A 229 13.35 12.09 -18.91
N ILE A 230 13.13 11.20 -17.94
CA ILE A 230 12.18 11.47 -16.85
C ILE A 230 12.64 12.64 -15.98
N LEU A 231 13.94 12.75 -15.69
CA LEU A 231 14.47 13.90 -14.94
C LEU A 231 14.34 15.22 -15.69
N LYS A 232 14.55 15.21 -17.00
CA LYS A 232 14.30 16.38 -17.84
C LYS A 232 12.83 16.81 -17.79
N ILE A 233 11.89 15.85 -17.75
CA ILE A 233 10.46 16.14 -17.62
C ILE A 233 10.15 16.74 -16.24
N LEU A 234 10.67 16.14 -15.17
CA LEU A 234 10.39 16.56 -13.79
C LEU A 234 11.02 17.91 -13.43
N ASN A 235 12.19 18.22 -14.00
CA ASN A 235 12.90 19.49 -13.79
C ASN A 235 12.43 20.61 -14.73
N ASN A 236 11.52 20.33 -15.68
CA ASN A 236 10.95 21.36 -16.53
C ASN A 236 9.74 22.02 -15.83
N GLU A 237 9.92 23.25 -15.35
CA GLU A 237 8.90 24.02 -14.63
C GLU A 237 7.56 24.15 -15.39
N LYS A 238 7.57 24.08 -16.73
CA LYS A 238 6.33 24.12 -17.54
C LYS A 238 5.46 22.87 -17.41
N ALA A 239 6.03 21.72 -17.00
CA ALA A 239 5.26 20.49 -16.76
C ALA A 239 4.57 20.51 -15.39
N LYS A 240 5.16 21.15 -14.37
CA LYS A 240 4.56 21.30 -13.03
C LYS A 240 3.23 22.05 -13.06
N GLN A 241 3.08 23.05 -13.93
CA GLN A 241 1.83 23.80 -14.10
C GLN A 241 0.70 23.04 -14.81
N LYS A 242 1.01 21.96 -15.56
CA LYS A 242 0.00 21.24 -16.36
C LYS A 242 -0.60 20.02 -15.65
N TYR A 243 0.05 19.53 -14.59
CA TYR A 243 -0.34 18.32 -13.85
C TYR A 243 -0.60 18.57 -12.35
N MET A 244 -0.59 19.83 -11.92
CA MET A 244 -1.15 20.26 -10.63
C MET A 244 -2.36 21.15 -10.90
N VAL A 245 -3.48 20.50 -11.27
CA VAL A 245 -4.84 21.04 -11.18
C VAL A 245 -5.64 20.05 -10.36
#